data_AF-A0A7S4HQD3-F1
#
_entry.id   AF-A0A7S4HQD3-F1
#
_cell.length_a   1.000
_cell.length_b   1.000
_cell.length_c   1.000
_cell.angle_alpha   90.00
_cell.angle_beta   90.00
_cell.angle_gamma   90.00
#
_symmetry.space_group_name_H-M   'P 1'
#
loop_
_entity.id
_entity.type
_entity.pdbx_description
1 polymer ?
#
loop_
_entity_poly.entity_id
_entity_poly.type
_entity_poly.pdbx_seq_one_letter_code
_entity_poly.pdbx_strand_id
1 'polypeptide(L)'
;HLKFFDWTEFGPWEPCADLGQTIISDVKPSDWVGKDVGILREYWEKLTSLGVSAEEFTFEKCLEGYERAPMERWVWSFGLMFEFDVPDSLMQYFHDQMKAFMDNHSPHDFYIVKPIGTLMLNPDRANSD
;
A
#
# COMPACT_ATOMS: atom_id res chain seq x y z
N HIS A 1 4.13 13.57 23.36
CA HIS A 1 3.44 14.22 22.23
C HIS A 1 3.03 13.15 21.25
N LEU A 2 1.73 12.99 20.99
CA LEU A 2 1.24 12.06 19.96
C LEU A 2 1.42 12.74 18.60
N LYS A 3 2.10 12.10 17.65
CA LYS A 3 2.25 12.58 16.28
C LYS A 3 1.41 11.66 15.38
N PHE A 4 0.46 12.24 14.66
CA PHE A 4 -0.26 11.56 13.59
C PHE A 4 0.50 11.79 12.29
N PHE A 5 0.79 10.71 11.58
CA PHE A 5 1.44 10.75 10.27
C PHE A 5 0.43 10.30 9.23
N ASP A 6 0.14 11.17 8.28
CA ASP A 6 -0.69 10.86 7.11
C ASP A 6 0.22 10.38 5.98
N TRP A 7 0.06 9.12 5.57
CA TRP A 7 0.88 8.47 4.55
C TRP A 7 0.13 8.35 3.21
N THR A 8 -0.94 9.13 3.00
CA THR A 8 -1.81 9.02 1.81
C THR A 8 -1.19 9.54 0.50
N GLU A 9 -0.03 10.21 0.51
CA GLU A 9 0.57 10.81 -0.69
C GLU A 9 1.80 10.08 -1.27
N PHE A 10 1.99 8.80 -0.97
CA PHE A 10 3.16 8.06 -1.45
C PHE A 10 2.98 7.42 -2.82
N GLY A 11 3.10 8.22 -3.88
CA GLY A 11 3.17 7.74 -5.25
C GLY A 11 1.99 8.25 -6.07
N PRO A 12 2.12 9.43 -6.70
CA PRO A 12 1.04 9.94 -7.53
C PRO A 12 0.79 8.93 -8.67
N TRP A 13 -0.48 8.55 -8.84
CA TRP A 13 -1.01 7.83 -10.00
C TRP A 13 -0.85 6.29 -10.05
N GLU A 14 -0.66 5.59 -8.92
CA GLU A 14 -0.67 4.11 -8.90
C GLU A 14 -1.79 3.55 -8.01
N PRO A 15 -3.05 3.50 -8.48
CA PRO A 15 -4.21 3.18 -7.65
C PRO A 15 -4.22 1.75 -7.10
N CYS A 16 -3.53 0.80 -7.77
CA CYS A 16 -3.39 -0.56 -7.27
C CYS A 16 -2.55 -0.61 -5.99
N ALA A 17 -1.56 0.29 -5.87
CA ALA A 17 -0.73 0.40 -4.69
C ALA A 17 -1.53 0.99 -3.51
N ASP A 18 -2.41 1.97 -3.75
CA ASP A 18 -3.27 2.55 -2.72
C ASP A 18 -4.28 1.52 -2.17
N LEU A 19 -4.86 0.71 -3.06
CA LEU A 19 -5.78 -0.36 -2.69
C LEU A 19 -5.10 -1.40 -1.79
N GLY A 20 -3.94 -1.91 -2.20
CA GLY A 20 -3.23 -2.88 -1.38
C GLY A 20 -2.63 -2.27 -0.11
N GLN A 21 -2.24 -0.99 -0.14
CA GLN A 21 -1.85 -0.28 1.08
C GLN A 21 -2.97 -0.29 2.12
N THR A 22 -4.19 0.07 1.72
CA THR A 22 -5.37 0.07 2.59
C THR A 22 -5.65 -1.33 3.14
N ILE A 23 -5.53 -2.37 2.31
CA ILE A 23 -5.72 -3.75 2.76
C ILE A 23 -4.69 -4.15 3.81
N ILE A 24 -3.42 -3.78 3.62
CA ILE A 24 -2.34 -4.09 4.57
C ILE A 24 -2.47 -3.29 5.87
N SER A 25 -2.80 -1.99 5.83
CA SER A 25 -2.90 -1.18 7.06
C SER A 25 -4.18 -1.44 7.85
N ASP A 26 -5.33 -1.48 7.18
CA ASP A 26 -6.63 -1.24 7.81
C ASP A 26 -7.53 -2.47 7.88
N VAL A 27 -7.19 -3.55 7.15
CA VAL A 27 -8.06 -4.74 7.03
C VAL A 27 -7.34 -5.98 7.56
N LYS A 28 -8.00 -6.76 8.41
CA LYS A 28 -7.43 -8.00 8.95
C LYS A 28 -7.33 -9.07 7.85
N PRO A 29 -6.32 -9.95 7.86
CA PRO A 29 -6.18 -11.03 6.87
C PRO A 29 -7.40 -11.94 6.81
N SER A 30 -8.05 -12.20 7.95
CA SER A 30 -9.29 -13.00 8.01
C SER A 30 -10.42 -12.45 7.13
N ASP A 31 -10.40 -11.16 6.83
CA ASP A 31 -11.50 -10.48 6.18
C ASP A 31 -11.29 -10.38 4.66
N TRP A 32 -10.04 -10.23 4.20
CA TRP A 32 -9.69 -10.02 2.79
C TRP A 32 -9.12 -11.25 2.08
N VAL A 33 -8.45 -12.18 2.79
CA VAL A 33 -7.80 -13.34 2.14
C VAL A 33 -8.80 -14.15 1.33
N GLY A 34 -8.49 -14.35 0.04
CA GLY A 34 -9.33 -15.08 -0.91
C GLY A 34 -10.53 -14.31 -1.47
N LYS A 35 -10.70 -13.03 -1.11
CA LYS A 35 -11.77 -12.16 -1.62
C LYS A 35 -11.23 -10.95 -2.38
N ASP A 36 -10.05 -10.48 -1.99
CA ASP A 36 -9.43 -9.26 -2.49
C ASP A 36 -9.19 -9.25 -4.00
N VAL A 37 -8.74 -10.36 -4.60
CA VAL A 37 -8.63 -10.47 -6.07
C VAL A 37 -9.99 -10.31 -6.76
N GLY A 38 -11.08 -10.77 -6.12
CA GLY A 38 -12.44 -10.55 -6.60
C GLY A 38 -12.84 -9.07 -6.55
N ILE A 39 -12.53 -8.39 -5.44
CA ILE A 39 -12.76 -6.95 -5.29
C ILE A 39 -11.93 -6.15 -6.30
N LEU A 40 -10.68 -6.55 -6.54
CA LEU A 40 -9.81 -5.94 -7.55
C LEU A 40 -10.39 -6.11 -8.96
N ARG A 41 -11.01 -7.26 -9.24
CA ARG A 41 -11.71 -7.50 -10.52
C ARG A 41 -12.88 -6.55 -10.69
N GLU A 42 -13.72 -6.37 -9.68
CA GLU A 42 -14.82 -5.40 -9.73
C GLU A 42 -14.32 -3.97 -9.96
N TYR A 43 -13.19 -3.61 -9.32
CA TYR A 43 -12.52 -2.33 -9.56
C TYR A 43 -12.07 -2.17 -11.02
N TRP A 44 -11.39 -3.17 -11.59
CA TRP A 44 -10.94 -3.17 -12.97
C TRP A 44 -12.12 -3.13 -13.97
N GLU A 45 -13.17 -3.90 -13.74
CA GLU A 45 -14.40 -3.88 -14.54
C GLU A 45 -15.06 -2.50 -14.49
N LYS A 46 -15.06 -1.85 -13.32
CA LYS A 46 -15.58 -0.49 -13.19
C LYS A 46 -14.74 0.50 -13.98
N LEU A 47 -13.42 0.43 -13.92
CA LEU A 47 -12.52 1.29 -14.69
C LEU A 47 -12.73 1.13 -16.20
N THR A 48 -12.80 -0.10 -16.68
CA THR A 48 -13.01 -0.38 -18.11
C THR A 48 -14.39 0.10 -18.58
N SER A 49 -15.44 -0.04 -17.75
CA SER A 49 -16.76 0.52 -18.03
C SER A 49 -16.79 2.05 -18.14
N LEU A 50 -15.81 2.74 -17.53
CA LEU A 50 -15.67 4.19 -17.55
C LEU A 50 -14.77 4.71 -18.69
N GLY A 51 -14.25 3.81 -19.54
CA GLY A 51 -13.48 4.16 -20.73
C GLY A 51 -11.99 3.83 -20.69
N VAL A 52 -11.50 3.14 -19.65
CA VAL A 52 -10.14 2.58 -19.67
C VAL A 52 -10.08 1.41 -20.66
N SER A 53 -9.08 1.40 -21.55
CA SER A 53 -8.92 0.32 -22.53
C SER A 53 -8.56 -1.00 -21.86
N ALA A 54 -9.41 -2.00 -21.99
CA ALA A 54 -9.16 -3.35 -21.50
C ALA A 54 -8.01 -4.05 -22.26
N GLU A 55 -7.67 -3.59 -23.47
CA GLU A 55 -6.56 -4.10 -24.27
C GLU A 55 -5.20 -3.56 -23.77
N GLU A 56 -5.15 -2.29 -23.36
CA GLU A 56 -3.92 -1.64 -22.88
C GLU A 56 -3.68 -1.83 -21.37
N PHE A 57 -4.78 -1.95 -20.63
CA PHE A 57 -4.80 -2.21 -19.20
C PHE A 57 -5.60 -3.47 -18.92
N THR A 58 -4.99 -4.62 -19.16
CA THR A 58 -5.60 -5.92 -18.89
C THR A 58 -5.74 -6.17 -17.38
N PHE A 59 -6.59 -7.11 -17.01
CA PHE A 59 -6.75 -7.48 -15.60
C PHE A 59 -5.44 -8.05 -15.02
N GLU A 60 -4.66 -8.78 -15.80
CA GLU A 60 -3.38 -9.35 -15.37
C GLU A 60 -2.38 -8.26 -15.00
N LYS A 61 -2.35 -7.15 -15.76
CA LYS A 61 -1.52 -5.99 -15.46
C LYS A 61 -2.00 -5.26 -14.20
N CYS A 62 -3.31 -5.18 -13.99
CA CYS A 62 -3.90 -4.65 -12.76
C CYS A 62 -3.54 -5.51 -11.55
N LEU A 63 -3.63 -6.84 -11.70
CA LEU A 63 -3.29 -7.81 -10.66
C LEU A 63 -1.80 -7.75 -10.31
N GLU A 64 -0.91 -7.77 -11.31
CA GLU A 64 0.54 -7.64 -11.06
C GLU A 64 0.86 -6.34 -10.30
N GLY A 65 0.22 -5.23 -10.68
CA GLY A 65 0.38 -3.95 -9.97
C GLY A 65 -0.10 -4.03 -8.51
N TYR A 66 -1.22 -4.68 -8.26
CA TYR A 66 -1.77 -4.86 -6.91
C TYR A 66 -0.94 -5.81 -6.06
N GLU A 67 -0.39 -6.88 -6.62
CA GLU A 67 0.46 -7.83 -5.86
C GLU A 67 1.83 -7.22 -5.51
N ARG A 68 2.38 -6.39 -6.39
CA ARG A 68 3.74 -5.87 -6.23
C ARG A 68 3.82 -4.50 -5.55
N ALA A 69 3.07 -3.52 -6.03
CA ALA A 69 3.28 -2.11 -5.67
C ALA A 69 3.01 -1.78 -4.20
N PRO A 70 2.01 -2.37 -3.51
CA PRO A 70 1.82 -2.16 -2.08
C PRO A 70 3.04 -2.60 -1.26
N MET A 71 3.64 -3.73 -1.62
CA MET A 71 4.82 -4.26 -0.94
C MET A 71 6.05 -3.37 -1.17
N GLU A 72 6.25 -2.86 -2.39
CA GLU A 72 7.31 -1.88 -2.68
C GLU A 72 7.22 -0.65 -1.77
N ARG A 73 6.00 -0.18 -1.48
CA ARG A 73 5.77 0.94 -0.56
C ARG A 73 5.94 0.54 0.90
N TRP A 74 5.36 -0.59 1.31
CA TRP A 74 5.40 -1.04 2.69
C TRP A 74 6.80 -1.41 3.17
N VAL A 75 7.68 -1.94 2.30
CA VAL A 75 9.08 -2.17 2.65
C VAL A 75 9.77 -0.86 3.07
N TRP A 76 9.51 0.24 2.37
CA TRP A 76 9.98 1.56 2.77
C TRP A 76 9.35 2.05 4.07
N SER A 77 8.02 2.05 4.15
CA SER A 77 7.28 2.55 5.31
C SER A 77 7.67 1.78 6.58
N PHE A 78 7.81 0.47 6.48
CA PHE A 78 8.22 -0.39 7.59
C PHE A 78 9.65 -0.08 8.06
N GLY A 79 10.58 0.18 7.13
CA GLY A 79 11.92 0.67 7.47
C GLY A 79 11.89 2.00 8.21
N LEU A 80 11.10 2.96 7.73
CA LEU A 80 10.95 4.28 8.38
C LEU A 80 10.34 4.19 9.77
N MET A 81 9.41 3.26 10.00
CA MET A 81 8.78 3.10 11.32
C MET A 81 9.77 2.79 12.44
N PHE A 82 10.89 2.12 12.14
CA PHE A 82 11.97 1.91 13.12
C PHE A 82 12.61 3.21 13.61
N GLU A 83 12.63 4.26 12.77
CA GLU A 83 13.20 5.57 13.13
C GLU A 83 12.26 6.43 14.00
N PHE A 84 10.98 6.02 14.15
CA PHE A 84 9.94 6.79 14.85
C PHE A 84 9.55 6.23 16.22
N ASP A 85 10.37 5.34 16.81
CA ASP A 85 10.09 4.69 18.11
C ASP A 85 8.67 4.08 18.17
N VAL A 86 8.22 3.47 17.07
CA VAL A 86 6.91 2.82 17.00
C VAL A 86 6.88 1.63 17.96
N PRO A 87 5.81 1.43 18.77
CA PRO A 87 5.73 0.32 19.70
C PRO A 87 5.90 -1.04 19.02
N ASP A 88 6.63 -1.96 19.65
CA ASP A 88 6.89 -3.32 19.14
C ASP A 88 5.62 -4.06 18.72
N SER A 89 4.51 -3.88 19.47
CA SER A 89 3.23 -4.51 19.14
C SER A 89 2.67 -4.03 17.80
N LEU A 90 2.90 -2.76 17.46
CA LEU A 90 2.46 -2.17 16.21
C LEU A 90 3.42 -2.56 15.07
N MET A 91 4.74 -2.60 15.34
CA MET A 91 5.71 -3.15 14.39
C MET A 91 5.38 -4.60 14.02
N GLN A 92 5.06 -5.44 15.02
CA GLN A 92 4.66 -6.83 14.80
C GLN A 92 3.37 -6.92 13.98
N TYR A 93 2.38 -6.07 14.26
CA TYR A 93 1.15 -6.02 13.48
C TYR A 93 1.42 -5.77 12.00
N PHE A 94 2.19 -4.74 11.65
CA PHE A 94 2.47 -4.45 10.23
C PHE A 94 3.35 -5.51 9.57
N HIS A 95 4.31 -6.09 10.31
CA HIS A 95 5.08 -7.23 9.83
C HIS A 95 4.15 -8.40 9.45
N ASP A 96 3.22 -8.76 10.32
CA ASP A 96 2.31 -9.88 10.10
C ASP A 96 1.32 -9.61 8.96
N GLN A 97 0.88 -8.36 8.82
CA GLN A 97 0.04 -7.91 7.70
C GLN A 97 0.77 -8.00 6.36
N MET A 98 1.99 -7.47 6.28
CA MET A 98 2.84 -7.58 5.09
C MET A 98 3.13 -9.03 4.74
N LYS A 99 3.45 -9.86 5.73
CA LYS A 99 3.67 -11.29 5.53
C LYS A 99 2.42 -11.99 5.00
N ALA A 100 1.25 -11.73 5.60
CA ALA A 100 0.00 -12.31 5.14
C ALA A 100 -0.30 -11.91 3.69
N PHE A 101 -0.04 -10.65 3.33
CA PHE A 101 -0.17 -10.17 1.96
C PHE A 101 0.74 -10.94 0.99
N MET A 102 2.02 -11.09 1.32
CA MET A 102 2.97 -11.86 0.50
C MET A 102 2.60 -13.34 0.36
N ASP A 103 2.17 -13.99 1.45
CA ASP A 103 1.85 -15.42 1.46
C ASP A 103 0.60 -15.76 0.62
N ASN A 104 -0.28 -14.79 0.39
CA ASN A 104 -1.55 -14.99 -0.32
C ASN A 104 -1.54 -14.46 -1.77
N HIS A 105 -0.40 -13.94 -2.23
CA HIS A 105 -0.23 -13.42 -3.58
C HIS A 105 0.95 -14.09 -4.30
N SER A 106 1.03 -13.88 -5.61
CA SER A 106 2.09 -14.47 -6.42
C SER A 106 3.47 -14.05 -5.91
N PRO A 107 4.43 -15.00 -5.77
CA PRO A 107 5.78 -14.65 -5.36
C PRO A 107 6.44 -13.76 -6.42
N HIS A 108 7.17 -12.76 -5.97
CA HIS A 108 7.97 -11.90 -6.82
C HIS A 108 9.45 -12.06 -6.47
N ASP A 109 10.29 -12.26 -7.50
CA ASP A 109 11.74 -12.46 -7.32
C ASP A 109 12.44 -11.22 -6.74
N PHE A 110 11.91 -10.03 -7.02
CA PHE A 110 12.41 -8.76 -6.51
C PHE A 110 11.30 -7.71 -6.46
N TYR A 111 11.48 -6.73 -5.59
CA TYR A 111 10.64 -5.53 -5.47
C TYR A 111 11.44 -4.32 -5.93
N ILE A 112 10.84 -3.46 -6.76
CA ILE A 112 11.48 -2.24 -7.23
C ILE A 112 11.17 -1.13 -6.24
N VAL A 113 12.12 -0.89 -5.36
CA VAL A 113 12.06 0.13 -4.32
C VAL A 113 12.27 1.51 -4.98
N LYS A 114 11.19 2.11 -5.49
CA LYS A 114 11.21 3.44 -6.13
C LYS A 114 11.56 4.53 -5.10
N PRO A 115 12.16 5.67 -5.51
CA PRO A 115 12.40 6.79 -4.60
C PRO A 115 11.09 7.27 -4.00
N ILE A 116 11.06 7.42 -2.67
CA ILE A 116 9.93 7.92 -1.93
C ILE A 116 10.26 9.33 -1.42
N GLY A 117 9.38 10.29 -1.69
CA GLY A 117 9.44 11.64 -1.14
C GLY A 117 8.42 11.79 -0.01
N THR A 118 8.89 11.98 1.22
CA THR A 118 8.04 12.29 2.38
C THR A 118 8.05 13.80 2.63
N LEU A 119 6.88 14.44 2.67
CA LEU A 119 6.75 15.77 3.24
C LEU A 119 6.66 15.65 4.77
N MET A 120 7.78 15.87 5.45
CA MET A 120 7.78 16.00 6.90
C MET A 120 7.33 17.41 7.27
N LEU A 121 6.11 17.54 7.80
CA LEU A 121 5.65 18.79 8.38
C LEU A 121 6.42 19.04 9.68
N ASN A 122 7.18 20.15 9.71
CA ASN A 122 7.82 20.62 10.94
C ASN A 122 6.76 21.31 11.80
N PRO A 123 6.37 20.75 12.96
CA PRO A 123 5.36 21.35 13.83
C PRO A 123 5.81 22.72 14.40
N ASP A 124 7.11 23.00 14.46
CA ASP A 124 7.65 24.25 15.01
C ASP A 124 7.45 25.45 14.06
N ARG A 125 7.04 25.23 12.80
CA ARG A 125 6.69 26.29 11.85
C ARG A 125 5.19 26.63 11.82
N ALA A 126 4.33 25.86 12.48
CA ALA A 126 2.89 26.12 12.49
C ALA A 126 2.45 27.21 13.48
N ASN A 127 3.36 27.68 14.35
CA ASN A 127 3.08 28.71 15.36
C ASN A 127 3.92 29.99 15.16
N SER A 128 4.51 30.18 13.98
CA SER A 128 5.28 31.37 13.64
C SER A 128 4.65 32.11 12.46
N ASP A 129 3.43 32.63 12.65
CA ASP A 129 2.82 33.73 11.89
C ASP A 129 1.73 34.40 12.75
#